data_AF-A0A6L4WQV2-F1
#
_entry.id   AF-A0A6L4WQV2-F1
#
_cell.length_a   1.000
_cell.length_b   1.000
_cell.length_c   1.000
_cell.angle_alpha   90.00
_cell.angle_beta   90.00
_cell.angle_gamma   90.00
#
_symmetry.space_group_name_H-M   'P 1'
#
loop_
_entity.id
_entity.type
_entity.pdbx_description
1 polymer ?
#
loop_
_entity_poly.entity_id
_entity_poly.type
_entity_poly.pdbx_seq_one_letter_code
_entity_poly.pdbx_strand_id
1 'polypeptide(L)' 'MCYENARDIPGYITEKIFDSFFAGCVPVYLGADNITEHIPKECFIDKREFDTYEKLYKYLKNMSDEEYVTI' A
#
# COMPACT_ATOMS: atom_id res chain seq x y z
N MET A 1 -7.56 1.14 1.81
CA MET A 1 -6.76 0.38 2.80
C MET A 1 -6.84 -1.09 2.43
N CYS A 2 -5.71 -1.75 2.19
CA CYS A 2 -5.62 -3.10 1.64
C CYS A 2 -4.79 -3.98 2.58
N TYR A 3 -5.34 -4.28 3.75
CA TYR A 3 -4.63 -5.06 4.77
C TYR A 3 -4.99 -6.53 4.68
N GLU A 4 -3.97 -7.36 4.73
CA GLU A 4 -4.16 -8.79 4.84
C GLU A 4 -4.52 -9.21 6.26
N ASN A 5 -5.23 -10.34 6.36
CA ASN A 5 -5.65 -10.90 7.64
C ASN A 5 -4.45 -11.44 8.45
N ALA A 6 -3.33 -11.72 7.76
CA ALA A 6 -2.05 -12.09 8.33
C ALA A 6 -0.96 -11.27 7.63
N ARG A 7 0.12 -10.99 8.37
CA ARG A 7 1.28 -10.24 7.88
C ARG A 7 2.55 -11.05 8.07
N ASP A 8 3.62 -10.64 7.38
CA ASP A 8 4.96 -11.24 7.52
C ASP A 8 4.99 -12.72 7.09
N ILE A 9 4.10 -13.11 6.18
CA ILE A 9 4.09 -14.41 5.51
C ILE A 9 4.48 -14.16 4.04
N PRO A 10 5.68 -14.58 3.60
CA PRO A 10 6.13 -14.38 2.23
C PRO A 10 5.13 -14.91 1.21
N GLY A 11 4.79 -14.09 0.23
CA GLY A 11 3.83 -14.41 -0.84
C GLY A 11 2.36 -14.43 -0.42
N TYR A 12 2.01 -14.12 0.84
CA TYR A 12 0.61 -14.00 1.27
C TYR A 12 -0.01 -12.67 0.81
N ILE A 13 -0.35 -12.62 -0.48
CA ILE A 13 -0.93 -11.48 -1.17
C ILE A 13 -2.26 -11.94 -1.77
N THR A 14 -3.35 -11.26 -1.43
CA THR A 14 -4.70 -11.63 -1.89
C THR A 14 -5.27 -10.58 -2.84
N GLU A 15 -6.54 -10.74 -3.22
CA GLU A 15 -7.28 -9.82 -4.10
C GLU A 15 -7.30 -8.37 -3.60
N LYS A 16 -7.13 -8.12 -2.29
CA LYS A 16 -7.34 -6.80 -1.67
C LYS A 16 -6.54 -5.67 -2.32
N ILE A 17 -5.29 -5.92 -2.69
CA ILE A 17 -4.46 -4.91 -3.37
C ILE A 17 -4.88 -4.72 -4.83
N PHE A 18 -5.24 -5.81 -5.51
CA PHE A 18 -5.69 -5.80 -6.90
C PHE A 18 -7.06 -5.14 -7.07
N ASP A 19 -7.97 -5.33 -6.12
CA ASP A 19 -9.28 -4.67 -6.10
C ASP A 19 -9.12 -3.15 -5.99
N SER A 20 -8.13 -2.67 -5.22
CA SER A 20 -7.82 -1.23 -5.14
C SER A 20 -7.32 -0.68 -6.47
N PHE A 21 -6.41 -1.41 -7.14
CA PHE A 21 -5.95 -1.04 -8.46
C PHE A 21 -7.09 -1.01 -9.48
N PHE A 22 -7.96 -2.02 -9.45
CA PHE A 22 -9.12 -2.08 -10.34
C PHE A 22 -10.11 -0.94 -10.10
N ALA A 23 -10.24 -0.49 -8.84
CA ALA A 23 -11.05 0.67 -8.48
C ALA A 23 -10.39 2.03 -8.80
N GLY A 24 -9.17 2.04 -9.37
CA GLY A 24 -8.44 3.28 -9.68
C GLY A 24 -7.97 4.03 -8.43
N CYS A 25 -7.76 3.32 -7.32
CA CYS A 25 -7.34 3.87 -6.04
C CYS A 25 -5.92 3.42 -5.70
N VAL A 26 -5.12 4.34 -5.14
CA VAL A 26 -3.81 4.03 -4.58
C VAL A 26 -3.94 3.14 -3.34
N PRO A 27 -3.42 1.90 -3.35
CA PRO A 27 -3.52 1.00 -2.20
C PRO A 27 -2.56 1.41 -1.09
N VAL A 28 -3.06 1.42 0.14
CA VAL A 28 -2.22 1.40 1.35
C VAL A 28 -2.16 -0.06 1.83
N TYR A 29 -1.01 -0.71 1.65
CA TYR A 29 -0.86 -2.15 1.83
C TYR A 29 -0.15 -2.52 3.13
N LEU A 30 -0.59 -3.62 3.75
CA LEU A 30 0.05 -4.28 4.88
C LEU A 30 -0.23 -5.79 4.79
N GLY A 31 0.78 -6.61 4.61
CA GLY A 31 0.60 -8.05 4.43
C GLY A 31 1.94 -8.78 4.29
N ALA A 32 2.13 -9.48 3.16
CA ALA A 32 3.40 -10.11 2.80
C ALA A 32 4.59 -9.14 2.91
N ASP A 33 5.68 -9.61 3.50
CA ASP A 33 6.88 -8.81 3.72
C ASP A 33 7.69 -8.59 2.43
N ASN A 34 7.64 -9.57 1.53
CA ASN A 34 8.28 -9.58 0.21
C ASN A 34 7.37 -9.04 -0.91
N ILE A 35 6.36 -8.22 -0.61
CA ILE A 35 5.43 -7.66 -1.60
C ILE A 35 6.12 -6.98 -2.80
N THR A 36 7.30 -6.38 -2.59
CA THR A 36 8.08 -5.71 -3.64
C THR A 36 8.72 -6.66 -4.66
N GLU A 37 8.72 -7.97 -4.40
CA GLU A 37 9.08 -9.00 -5.39
C GLU A 37 7.95 -9.26 -6.39
N HIS A 38 6.72 -8.87 -6.04
CA HIS A 38 5.52 -9.14 -6.82
C HIS A 38 4.90 -7.87 -7.43
N ILE A 39 4.97 -6.74 -6.71
CA ILE A 39 4.37 -5.46 -7.11
C ILE A 39 5.42 -4.36 -6.94
N PRO A 40 5.67 -3.53 -7.98
CA PRO A 40 6.61 -2.42 -7.88
C PRO A 40 6.27 -1.50 -6.71
N LYS A 41 7.30 -1.02 -6.01
CA LYS A 41 7.17 -0.22 -4.80
C LYS A 41 6.45 1.11 -5.05
N GLU A 42 6.60 1.62 -6.25
CA GLU A 42 6.06 2.90 -6.72
C GLU A 42 4.54 2.84 -6.85
N CYS A 43 3.94 1.65 -6.99
CA CYS A 43 2.52 1.49 -7.24
C CYS A 43 1.66 1.47 -5.97
N PHE A 44 2.25 1.47 -4.78
CA PHE A 44 1.46 1.40 -3.55
C PHE A 44 2.16 2.07 -2.37
N ILE A 45 1.36 2.44 -1.37
CA ILE A 45 1.86 3.00 -0.13
C ILE A 45 2.05 1.84 0.85
N ASP A 46 3.29 1.59 1.24
CA ASP A 46 3.60 0.55 2.20
C ASP A 46 3.38 1.06 3.62
N LYS A 47 2.41 0.47 4.32
CA LYS A 47 2.11 0.87 5.70
C LYS A 47 3.31 0.69 6.64
N ARG A 48 4.25 -0.20 6.33
CA ARG A 48 5.42 -0.49 7.19
C ARG A 48 6.42 0.66 7.25
N GLU A 49 6.38 1.58 6.29
CA GLU A 49 7.22 2.79 6.29
C GLU A 49 6.75 3.86 7.27
N PHE A 50 5.57 3.66 7.88
CA PHE A 50 4.97 4.59 8.82
C PHE A 50 4.83 3.97 10.20
N ASP A 51 5.64 4.43 11.16
CA ASP A 51 5.61 3.97 12.56
C ASP A 51 4.24 4.15 13.23
N THR A 52 3.50 5.21 12.85
CA THR A 52 2.21 5.55 13.44
C THR A 52 1.16 5.85 12.36
N TYR A 53 -0.10 5.62 12.71
CA TYR A 53 -1.23 6.00 11.85
C TYR A 53 -1.32 7.51 11.64
N GLU A 54 -0.85 8.32 12.59
CA GLU A 54 -0.82 9.77 12.43
C GLU A 54 0.17 10.18 11.34
N LYS A 55 1.36 9.57 11.27
CA LYS A 55 2.33 9.82 10.18
C LYS A 55 1.76 9.41 8.83
N LEU A 56 1.14 8.23 8.75
CA LEU A 56 0.47 7.78 7.52
C LEU A 56 -0.64 8.76 7.11
N TYR A 57 -1.50 9.17 8.05
CA TYR A 57 -2.58 10.11 7.76
C TYR A 57 -2.04 11.46 7.26
N LYS A 58 -0.99 11.99 7.89
CA LYS A 58 -0.32 13.21 7.44
C LYS A 58 0.25 13.05 6.03
N TYR A 59 0.87 11.92 5.72
CA TYR A 59 1.36 11.65 4.37
C TYR A 59 0.23 11.63 3.35
N LEU A 60 -0.82 10.84 3.58
CA LEU A 60 -1.99 10.75 2.69
C LEU A 60 -2.67 12.11 2.48
N LYS A 61 -2.76 12.93 3.53
CA LYS A 61 -3.41 14.24 3.47
C LYS A 61 -2.59 15.31 2.74
N ASN A 62 -1.27 15.19 2.75
CA ASN A 62 -0.36 16.16 2.14
C ASN A 62 0.22 15.67 0.81
N MET A 63 -0.22 14.52 0.31
CA MET A 63 0.14 14.01 -1.01
C MET A 63 -0.33 15.00 -2.09
N SER A 64 0.57 15.40 -2.97
CA SER A 64 0.22 16.29 -4.08
C SER A 64 -0.47 15.53 -5.20
N ASP A 65 -1.18 16.25 -6.08
CA ASP A 65 -1.81 15.63 -7.26
C ASP A 65 -0.76 15.01 -8.20
N GLU A 66 0.43 15.61 -8.30
CA GLU A 66 1.54 15.06 -9.10
C GLU A 66 2.05 13.74 -8.52
N GLU A 67 2.22 13.66 -7.20
CA GLU A 67 2.59 12.41 -6.51
C GLU A 67 1.51 11.35 -6.71
N TYR A 68 0.23 11.73 -6.59
CA TYR A 68 -0.90 10.83 -6.77
C TYR A 68 -0.97 10.21 -8.18
N VAL A 69 -0.65 10.98 -9.21
CA VAL A 69 -0.67 10.51 -10.61
C VAL A 69 0.58 9.69 -10.97
N THR A 70 1.65 9.78 -10.17
CA THR A 70 2.90 9.06 -10.41
C THR A 70 2.92 7.68 -9.73
N ILE A 71 2.04 7.45 -8.75
CA ILE A 71 1.80 6.14 -8.13
C ILE A 71 1.03 5.22 -9.08
#